data_AF-A0A2P6SCY9-F1
#
_entry.id   AF-A0A2P6SCY9-F1
#
_cell.length_a   1.000
_cell.length_b   1.000
_cell.length_c   1.000
_cell.angle_alpha   90.00
_cell.angle_beta   90.00
_cell.angle_gamma   90.00
#
_symmetry.space_group_name_H-M   'P 1'
#
loop_
_entity.id
_entity.type
_entity.pdbx_description
1 polymer ?
#
loop_
_entity_poly.entity_id
_entity_poly.type
_entity_poly.pdbx_seq_one_letter_code
_entity_poly.pdbx_strand_id
1 'polypeptide(L)'
;MSFADVSTTIDNQRFLVNVNDMDLDLLEQILPHCSKTQLIHIEKSTKGRDLSPVIDKLWKSAYEKEFGIESTNSVSEIMKKWNLTFKWSELYQEKSKRVKKAEKKEDDRKRSRQVRVCKKVPPSSSDKRNWPKEQVDEESC
;
A
#
# COMPACT_ATOMS: atom_id res chain seq x y z
N MET A 1 1.90 -39.32 -5.95
CA MET A 1 2.42 -38.14 -6.66
C MET A 1 2.86 -37.13 -5.61
N SER A 2 4.16 -36.88 -5.58
CA SER A 2 4.91 -36.15 -4.56
C SER A 2 4.68 -34.64 -4.63
N PHE A 3 4.48 -34.00 -3.48
CA PHE A 3 4.37 -32.55 -3.26
C PHE A 3 5.68 -31.75 -3.53
N ALA A 4 6.63 -32.32 -4.28
CA ALA A 4 7.96 -31.76 -4.49
C ALA A 4 8.09 -30.88 -5.75
N ASP A 5 7.08 -30.85 -6.62
CA ASP A 5 7.17 -30.15 -7.93
C ASP A 5 6.64 -28.71 -7.94
N VAL A 6 6.09 -28.21 -6.82
CA VAL A 6 5.54 -26.84 -6.77
C VAL A 6 6.59 -25.82 -6.32
N SER A 7 7.65 -26.24 -5.62
CA SER A 7 8.71 -25.33 -5.15
C SER A 7 9.68 -24.89 -6.26
N THR A 8 9.87 -25.71 -7.30
CA THR A 8 10.81 -25.43 -8.41
C THR A 8 10.36 -24.29 -9.33
N THR A 9 9.10 -23.83 -9.22
CA THR A 9 8.59 -22.72 -10.03
C THR A 9 8.78 -21.35 -9.35
N ILE A 10 9.22 -21.32 -8.08
CA ILE A 10 9.28 -20.10 -7.25
C ILE A 10 10.70 -19.51 -7.15
N ASP A 11 11.73 -20.19 -7.64
CA ASP A 11 13.13 -19.74 -7.51
C ASP A 11 13.61 -18.76 -8.60
N ASN A 12 12.72 -18.29 -9.49
CA ASN A 12 13.06 -17.22 -10.45
C ASN A 12 13.09 -15.82 -9.80
N GLN A 13 12.73 -15.69 -8.52
CA GLN A 13 12.72 -14.41 -7.80
C GLN A 13 14.13 -13.81 -7.60
N ARG A 14 15.19 -14.65 -7.62
CA ARG A 14 16.60 -14.21 -7.46
C ARG A 14 17.25 -13.68 -8.75
N PHE A 15 16.70 -13.97 -9.93
CA PHE A 15 17.37 -13.67 -11.21
C PHE A 15 17.08 -12.29 -11.79
N LEU A 16 16.11 -11.54 -11.25
CA LEU A 16 15.76 -10.20 -11.75
C LEU A 16 16.59 -9.06 -11.14
N VAL A 17 17.65 -9.38 -10.40
CA VAL A 17 18.51 -8.38 -9.74
C VAL A 17 19.40 -7.64 -10.75
N ASN A 18 19.76 -8.27 -11.88
CA ASN A 18 20.52 -7.61 -12.95
C ASN A 18 19.88 -7.85 -14.32
N VAL A 19 18.96 -6.96 -14.68
CA VAL A 19 18.27 -6.90 -15.98
C VAL A 19 19.00 -6.02 -17.00
N ASN A 20 20.12 -5.39 -16.62
CA ASN A 20 20.80 -4.42 -17.46
C ASN A 20 21.38 -5.06 -18.74
N ASP A 21 21.86 -6.30 -18.61
CA ASP A 21 22.50 -7.08 -19.68
C ASP A 21 21.50 -7.91 -20.50
N MET A 22 20.20 -7.91 -20.15
CA MET A 22 19.17 -8.68 -20.88
C MET A 22 18.65 -7.92 -22.10
N ASP A 23 18.32 -8.63 -23.17
CA ASP A 23 17.79 -8.01 -24.38
C ASP A 23 16.45 -7.30 -24.12
N LEU A 24 16.19 -6.19 -24.83
CA LEU A 24 14.96 -5.40 -24.71
C LEU A 24 13.73 -6.24 -25.06
N ASP A 25 13.83 -7.09 -26.08
CA ASP A 25 12.72 -7.98 -26.51
C ASP A 25 12.41 -9.04 -25.44
N LEU A 26 13.44 -9.55 -24.77
CA LEU A 26 13.29 -10.50 -23.67
C LEU A 26 12.66 -9.80 -22.44
N LEU A 27 13.06 -8.57 -22.17
CA LEU A 27 12.46 -7.72 -21.15
C LEU A 27 10.97 -7.48 -21.45
N GLU A 28 10.59 -7.19 -22.70
CA GLU A 28 9.18 -7.03 -23.07
C GLU A 28 8.34 -8.29 -22.82
N GLN A 29 8.91 -9.49 -22.94
CA GLN A 29 8.20 -10.75 -22.68
C GLN A 29 8.13 -11.12 -21.19
N ILE A 30 9.20 -10.87 -20.42
CA ILE A 30 9.28 -11.31 -19.01
C ILE A 30 8.62 -10.30 -18.08
N LEU A 31 8.81 -9.00 -18.34
CA LEU A 31 8.36 -7.94 -17.44
C LEU A 31 6.83 -7.86 -17.21
N PRO A 32 5.95 -8.21 -18.17
CA PRO A 32 4.51 -8.30 -17.90
C PRO A 32 4.14 -9.30 -16.79
N HIS A 33 4.99 -10.30 -16.55
CA HIS A 33 4.81 -11.29 -15.49
C HIS A 33 5.44 -10.86 -14.15
N CYS A 34 6.21 -9.77 -14.12
CA CYS A 34 6.86 -9.28 -12.92
C CYS A 34 5.86 -8.69 -11.92
N SER A 35 6.14 -8.92 -10.64
CA SER A 35 5.46 -8.22 -9.55
C SER A 35 5.88 -6.76 -9.48
N LYS A 36 5.02 -5.90 -8.93
CA LYS A 36 5.27 -4.45 -8.82
C LYS A 36 6.53 -4.13 -8.01
N THR A 37 6.80 -4.92 -6.97
CA THR A 37 8.00 -4.78 -6.14
C THR A 37 9.26 -5.08 -6.94
N GLN A 38 9.21 -6.04 -7.86
CA GLN A 38 10.30 -6.31 -8.80
C GLN A 38 10.46 -5.17 -9.81
N LEU A 39 9.36 -4.62 -10.34
CA LEU A 39 9.41 -3.47 -11.27
C LEU A 39 10.13 -2.26 -10.65
N ILE A 40 9.83 -1.94 -9.39
CA ILE A 40 10.49 -0.86 -8.64
C ILE A 40 11.97 -1.16 -8.40
N HIS A 41 12.32 -2.42 -8.14
CA HIS A 41 13.70 -2.81 -7.93
C HIS A 41 14.50 -2.68 -9.23
N ILE A 42 13.93 -3.13 -10.35
CA ILE A 42 14.50 -3.00 -11.69
C ILE A 42 14.78 -1.54 -12.03
N GLU A 43 13.79 -0.66 -11.87
CA GLU A 43 13.93 0.78 -12.13
C GLU A 43 15.05 1.43 -11.31
N LYS A 44 15.27 0.98 -10.07
CA LYS A 44 16.34 1.48 -9.20
C LYS A 44 17.72 0.89 -9.51
N SER A 45 17.76 -0.34 -10.04
CA SER A 45 19.00 -1.08 -10.30
C SER A 45 19.59 -0.76 -11.68
N THR A 46 18.79 -0.37 -12.67
CA THR A 46 19.30 0.09 -13.97
C THR A 46 19.80 1.53 -13.93
N LYS A 47 21.11 1.70 -13.70
CA LYS A 47 21.80 3.00 -13.70
C LYS A 47 22.60 3.32 -14.98
N GLY A 48 22.50 2.50 -16.03
CA GLY A 48 23.35 2.65 -17.23
C GLY A 48 22.69 2.37 -18.58
N ARG A 49 21.41 1.96 -18.61
CA ARG A 49 20.66 1.71 -19.84
C ARG A 49 19.28 2.35 -19.74
N ASP A 50 18.87 3.06 -20.78
CA ASP A 50 17.55 3.68 -20.85
C ASP A 50 16.46 2.63 -21.11
N LEU A 51 16.04 1.95 -20.04
CA LEU A 51 14.86 1.08 -20.05
C LEU A 51 13.55 1.85 -19.83
N SER A 52 13.62 3.20 -19.71
CA SER A 52 12.45 4.07 -19.54
C SER A 52 11.27 3.73 -20.46
N PRO A 53 11.43 3.55 -21.79
CA PRO A 53 10.27 3.32 -22.66
C PRO A 53 9.55 1.99 -22.37
N VAL A 54 10.30 0.93 -22.09
CA VAL A 54 9.72 -0.40 -21.78
C VAL A 54 9.09 -0.37 -20.39
N ILE A 55 9.80 0.17 -19.40
CA ILE A 55 9.35 0.26 -18.00
C ILE A 55 8.12 1.17 -17.88
N ASP A 56 8.07 2.29 -18.59
CA ASP A 56 6.96 3.25 -18.54
C ASP A 56 5.67 2.66 -19.14
N LYS A 57 5.77 1.89 -20.24
CA LYS A 57 4.67 1.13 -20.82
C LYS A 57 4.11 0.09 -19.84
N LEU A 58 4.97 -0.59 -19.10
CA LEU A 58 4.57 -1.55 -18.07
C LEU A 58 3.93 -0.88 -16.88
N TRP A 59 4.44 0.27 -16.44
CA TRP A 59 3.82 1.06 -15.38
C TRP A 59 2.42 1.53 -15.78
N LYS A 60 2.21 1.92 -17.03
CA LYS A 60 0.88 2.23 -17.56
C LYS A 60 -0.07 1.04 -17.47
N SER A 61 0.37 -0.15 -17.89
CA SER A 61 -0.42 -1.39 -17.79
C SER A 61 -0.72 -1.78 -16.33
N ALA A 62 0.26 -1.63 -15.43
CA ALA A 62 0.08 -1.88 -14.01
C ALA A 62 -0.93 -0.90 -13.37
N TYR A 63 -0.88 0.38 -13.77
CA TYR A 63 -1.83 1.39 -13.34
C TYR A 63 -3.25 1.07 -13.81
N GLU A 64 -3.40 0.66 -15.07
CA GLU A 64 -4.68 0.23 -15.64
C GLU A 64 -5.24 -0.99 -14.92
N LYS A 65 -4.41 -1.99 -14.62
CA LYS A 65 -4.82 -3.20 -13.91
C LYS A 65 -5.28 -2.91 -12.47
N GLU A 66 -4.68 -1.95 -11.79
CA GLU A 66 -5.05 -1.61 -10.40
C GLU A 66 -6.19 -0.61 -10.29
N PHE A 67 -6.21 0.41 -11.14
CA PHE A 67 -7.10 1.55 -11.00
C PHE A 67 -8.13 1.65 -12.13
N GLY A 68 -8.08 0.75 -13.10
CA GLY A 68 -8.99 0.68 -14.23
C GLY A 68 -8.60 1.56 -15.41
N ILE A 69 -9.15 1.19 -16.57
CA ILE A 69 -8.97 1.84 -17.87
C ILE A 69 -9.45 3.30 -17.82
N GLU A 70 -10.61 3.56 -17.22
CA GLU A 70 -11.19 4.91 -17.15
C GLU A 70 -10.24 5.92 -16.49
N SER A 71 -9.62 5.51 -15.38
CA SER A 71 -8.69 6.39 -14.66
C SER A 71 -7.39 6.61 -15.44
N THR A 72 -6.93 5.59 -16.15
CA THR A 72 -5.74 5.65 -17.02
C THR A 72 -5.96 6.58 -18.22
N ASN A 73 -7.14 6.50 -18.84
CA ASN A 73 -7.54 7.37 -19.93
C ASN A 73 -7.66 8.82 -19.46
N SER A 74 -8.29 9.05 -18.31
CA SER A 74 -8.41 10.40 -17.71
C SER A 74 -7.03 11.04 -17.50
N VAL A 75 -6.07 10.30 -16.94
CA VAL A 75 -4.70 10.80 -16.76
C VAL A 75 -4.00 11.05 -18.09
N SER A 76 -4.17 10.15 -19.06
CA SER A 76 -3.60 10.30 -20.41
C SER A 76 -4.15 11.55 -21.12
N GLU A 77 -5.44 11.84 -20.98
CA GLU A 77 -6.07 13.05 -21.53
C GLU A 77 -5.57 14.31 -20.84
N ILE A 78 -5.43 14.30 -19.52
CA ILE A 78 -4.86 15.43 -18.76
C ILE A 78 -3.42 15.69 -19.21
N MET A 79 -2.59 14.65 -19.32
CA MET A 79 -1.21 14.79 -19.80
C MET A 79 -1.15 15.42 -21.18
N LYS A 80 -1.99 14.98 -22.12
CA LYS A 80 -2.06 15.54 -23.47
C LYS A 80 -2.56 16.99 -23.47
N LYS A 81 -3.62 17.28 -22.73
CA LYS A 81 -4.25 18.61 -22.67
C LYS A 81 -3.31 19.66 -22.10
N TRP A 82 -2.54 19.30 -21.10
CA TRP A 82 -1.63 20.20 -20.40
C TRP A 82 -0.17 20.09 -20.87
N ASN A 83 0.08 19.26 -21.89
CA ASN A 83 1.41 18.93 -22.40
C ASN A 83 2.41 18.53 -21.30
N LEU A 84 1.96 17.70 -20.36
CA LEU A 84 2.74 17.23 -19.22
C LEU A 84 3.37 15.88 -19.53
N THR A 85 4.68 15.78 -19.34
CA THR A 85 5.44 14.53 -19.42
C THR A 85 5.74 14.03 -18.01
N PHE A 86 4.86 13.20 -17.45
CA PHE A 86 5.15 12.48 -16.20
C PHE A 86 5.40 11.02 -16.45
N LYS A 87 6.23 10.41 -15.61
CA LYS A 87 6.44 8.97 -15.59
C LYS A 87 5.23 8.27 -14.99
N TRP A 88 4.79 7.18 -15.60
CA TRP A 88 3.70 6.37 -15.05
C TRP A 88 4.08 5.75 -13.70
N SER A 89 5.38 5.53 -13.43
CA SER A 89 5.90 5.06 -12.15
C SER A 89 5.56 6.03 -11.00
N GLU A 90 5.76 7.33 -11.21
CA GLU A 90 5.48 8.37 -10.22
C GLU A 90 3.98 8.50 -9.95
N LEU A 91 3.17 8.51 -11.01
CA LEU A 91 1.71 8.57 -10.90
C LEU A 91 1.15 7.38 -10.12
N TYR A 92 1.67 6.19 -10.41
CA TYR A 92 1.30 4.97 -9.72
C TYR A 92 1.65 5.06 -8.23
N GLN A 93 2.87 5.47 -7.89
CA GLN A 93 3.30 5.58 -6.50
C GLN A 93 2.47 6.60 -5.72
N GLU A 94 2.20 7.76 -6.30
CA GLU A 94 1.42 8.81 -5.66
C GLU A 94 -0.03 8.36 -5.44
N LYS A 95 -0.67 7.74 -6.45
CA LYS A 95 -2.02 7.21 -6.30
C LYS A 95 -2.09 6.07 -5.30
N SER A 96 -1.10 5.16 -5.31
CA SER A 96 -1.00 4.08 -4.33
C SER A 96 -0.88 4.58 -2.89
N LYS A 97 -0.10 5.64 -2.65
CA LYS A 97 0.00 6.28 -1.32
C LYS A 97 -1.34 6.85 -0.87
N ARG A 98 -2.11 7.47 -1.78
CA ARG A 98 -3.44 8.02 -1.49
C ARG A 98 -4.43 6.93 -1.10
N VAL A 99 -4.45 5.81 -1.83
CA VAL A 99 -5.32 4.66 -1.52
C VAL A 99 -4.97 4.07 -0.15
N LYS A 100 -3.69 3.77 0.12
CA LYS A 100 -3.24 3.25 1.42
C LYS A 100 -3.58 4.18 2.58
N LYS A 101 -3.48 5.50 2.38
CA LYS A 101 -3.85 6.49 3.40
C LYS A 101 -5.35 6.52 3.66
N ALA A 102 -6.18 6.35 2.64
CA ALA A 102 -7.63 6.27 2.78
C ALA A 102 -8.05 5.01 3.55
N GLU A 103 -7.44 3.86 3.22
CA GLU A 103 -7.68 2.59 3.91
C GLU A 103 -7.30 2.66 5.39
N LYS A 104 -6.12 3.19 5.72
CA LYS A 104 -5.69 3.36 7.12
C LYS A 104 -6.64 4.25 7.92
N LYS A 105 -7.13 5.35 7.33
CA LYS A 105 -8.12 6.23 7.99
C LYS A 105 -9.43 5.50 8.27
N GLU A 106 -9.86 4.65 7.34
CA GLU A 106 -11.08 3.87 7.48
C GLU A 106 -10.92 2.77 8.55
N ASP A 107 -9.78 2.11 8.60
CA ASP A 107 -9.47 1.12 9.63
C ASP A 107 -9.34 1.74 11.03
N ASP A 108 -8.70 2.90 11.13
CA ASP A 108 -8.64 3.67 12.38
C ASP A 108 -10.06 4.08 12.82
N ARG A 109 -10.92 4.52 11.89
CA ARG A 109 -12.33 4.84 12.15
C ARG A 109 -13.12 3.63 12.65
N LYS A 110 -12.91 2.46 12.06
CA LYS A 110 -13.55 1.20 12.49
C LYS A 110 -13.05 0.77 13.87
N ARG A 111 -11.74 0.83 14.13
CA ARG A 111 -11.14 0.53 15.43
C ARG A 111 -11.63 1.46 16.54
N SER A 112 -11.77 2.76 16.26
CA SER A 112 -12.32 3.72 17.24
C SER A 112 -13.78 3.45 17.61
N ARG A 113 -14.53 2.75 16.75
CA ARG A 113 -15.93 2.35 17.01
C ARG A 113 -16.06 0.99 17.70
N GLN A 114 -14.96 0.25 17.85
CA GLN A 114 -14.99 -1.04 18.52
C GLN A 114 -15.18 -0.84 20.02
N VAL A 115 -16.38 -1.11 20.50
CA VAL A 115 -16.73 -1.05 21.93
C VAL A 115 -15.92 -2.11 22.67
N ARG A 116 -15.05 -1.69 23.59
CA ARG A 116 -14.48 -2.61 24.58
C ARG A 116 -15.61 -3.06 25.49
N VAL A 117 -15.94 -4.35 25.47
CA VAL A 117 -16.85 -4.94 26.46
C VAL A 117 -16.16 -4.82 27.82
N CYS A 118 -16.59 -3.84 28.62
CA CYS A 118 -16.24 -3.81 30.03
C CYS A 118 -16.81 -5.09 30.66
N LYS A 119 -15.95 -6.02 31.06
CA LYS A 119 -16.35 -7.08 31.98
C LYS A 119 -16.72 -6.37 33.27
N LYS A 120 -18.02 -6.13 33.48
CA LYS A 120 -18.53 -5.63 34.74
C LYS A 120 -18.33 -6.76 35.75
N VAL A 121 -17.16 -6.78 36.39
CA VAL A 121 -16.98 -7.59 37.59
C VAL A 121 -17.95 -6.98 38.62
N PRO A 122 -18.89 -7.74 39.20
CA PRO A 122 -19.73 -7.22 40.26
C PRO A 122 -18.80 -6.70 41.36
N PRO A 123 -19.09 -5.53 41.97
CA PRO A 123 -18.30 -5.05 43.09
C PRO A 123 -18.30 -6.15 44.16
N SER A 124 -17.11 -6.65 44.49
CA SER A 124 -16.92 -7.59 45.58
C SER A 124 -17.54 -6.98 46.84
N SER A 125 -18.46 -7.69 47.48
CA SER A 125 -19.27 -7.20 48.60
C SER A 125 -18.49 -7.11 49.93
N SER A 126 -17.22 -6.73 49.88
CA SER A 126 -16.33 -6.77 51.04
C SER A 126 -15.38 -5.57 51.02
N ASP A 127 -15.92 -4.37 51.20
CA ASP A 127 -15.21 -3.37 51.99
C ASP A 127 -16.22 -2.39 52.60
N LYS A 128 -16.51 -2.65 53.88
CA LYS A 128 -17.29 -1.76 54.73
C LYS A 128 -16.33 -0.73 55.33
N ARG A 129 -16.69 0.55 55.16
CA ARG A 129 -16.34 1.73 55.99
C ARG A 129 -14.93 2.29 55.80
N ASN A 130 -14.86 3.50 55.22
CA ASN A 130 -14.58 4.71 56.00
C ASN A 130 -14.92 5.95 55.16
N TRP A 131 -15.92 6.73 55.57
CA TRP A 131 -16.23 8.03 54.97
C TRP A 131 -15.66 9.12 55.88
N PRO A 132 -14.70 9.95 55.44
CA PRO A 132 -14.32 11.14 56.18
C PRO A 132 -15.50 12.13 56.23
N LYS A 133 -15.94 12.48 57.44
CA LYS A 133 -16.92 13.55 57.65
C LYS A 133 -16.20 14.89 57.60
N GLU A 134 -16.56 15.77 56.67
CA GLU A 134 -16.24 17.21 56.71
C GLU A 134 -17.30 17.92 55.86
N GLN A 135 -18.43 18.29 56.47
CA GLN A 135 -18.84 19.67 56.82
C GLN A 135 -18.96 20.63 55.62
N VAL A 136 -20.20 20.98 55.31
CA VAL A 136 -20.67 22.14 54.53
C VAL A 136 -21.58 22.89 55.54
N ASP A 137 -21.62 24.20 55.72
CA ASP A 137 -21.50 25.38 54.85
C ASP A 137 -21.18 26.62 55.72
N GLU A 138 -20.70 27.71 55.12
CA GLU A 138 -21.23 29.09 55.26
C GLU A 138 -20.16 30.14 54.90
N GLU A 139 -20.33 30.83 53.76
CA GLU A 139 -20.72 32.24 53.80
C GLU A 139 -21.03 32.75 52.38
N SER A 140 -22.24 33.28 52.26
CA SER A 140 -22.78 34.00 51.12
C SER A 140 -22.39 35.48 51.21
N CYS A 141 -22.04 36.08 50.09
CA CYS A 141 -22.44 37.45 49.77
C CYS A 141 -22.69 37.55 48.26
#